data_AF-A0A962LPF0-F1
#
_entry.id   AF-A0A962LPF0-F1
#
_cell.length_a   1.000
_cell.length_b   1.000
_cell.length_c   1.000
_cell.angle_alpha   90.00
_cell.angle_beta   90.00
_cell.angle_gamma   90.00
#
_symmetry.space_group_name_H-M   'P 1'
#
loop_
_entity.id
_entity.type
_entity.pdbx_description
1 polymer ?
#
loop_
_entity_poly.entity_id
_entity_poly.type
_entity_poly.pdbx_seq_one_letter_code
_entity_poly.pdbx_strand_id
1 'polypeptide(L)'
;MTNTCCALHQSATATARVGASQANTYLDGLESRAQPLAANPDLGITRETISTGLLSFPYESHILYYKKHARGIVVVRILQQHMDPLKHR
;
A
#
# COMPACT_ATOMS: atom_id res chain seq x y z
N MET A 1 39.51 4.01 34.78
CA MET A 1 38.78 5.06 34.06
C MET A 1 38.14 4.41 32.85
N THR A 2 36.87 4.06 32.99
CA THR A 2 36.04 3.43 31.97
C THR A 2 35.49 4.52 31.06
N ASN A 3 35.50 4.31 29.74
CA ASN A 3 34.50 4.80 28.78
C ASN A 3 34.87 4.25 27.39
N THR A 4 34.08 3.39 26.75
CA THR A 4 32.81 3.63 26.01
C THR A 4 33.07 3.57 24.51
N CYS A 5 32.30 2.72 23.82
CA CYS A 5 31.52 3.07 22.62
C CYS A 5 31.67 2.10 21.42
N CYS A 6 30.59 1.33 21.24
CA CYS A 6 29.94 0.96 19.98
C CYS A 6 30.77 0.47 18.78
N ALA A 7 30.71 -0.86 18.59
CA ALA A 7 30.90 -1.50 17.30
C ALA A 7 29.79 -1.08 16.32
N LEU A 8 30.19 -0.40 15.24
CA LEU A 8 29.35 -0.14 14.06
C LEU A 8 29.34 -1.39 13.18
N HIS A 9 28.21 -2.12 13.17
CA HIS A 9 27.89 -3.05 12.09
C HIS A 9 27.25 -2.24 10.95
N GLN A 10 27.97 -2.06 9.84
CA GLN A 10 27.43 -1.52 8.60
C GLN A 10 26.90 -2.68 7.75
N SER A 11 25.59 -2.91 7.79
CA SER A 11 24.92 -3.74 6.79
C SER A 11 24.42 -2.84 5.68
N ALA A 12 25.14 -2.83 4.57
CA ALA A 12 24.74 -2.23 3.31
C ALA A 12 23.44 -2.89 2.81
N THR A 13 22.37 -2.10 2.65
CA THR A 13 21.22 -2.49 1.82
C THR A 13 21.02 -1.45 0.73
N ALA A 14 21.11 -1.94 -0.50
CA ALA A 14 21.07 -1.16 -1.72
C ALA A 14 19.77 -0.34 -1.83
N THR A 15 19.90 0.98 -1.78
CA THR A 15 18.83 1.90 -2.16
C THR A 15 18.53 1.74 -3.64
N ALA A 16 17.38 1.13 -3.94
CA ALA A 16 16.77 1.16 -5.25
C ALA A 16 16.55 2.62 -5.68
N ARG A 17 17.43 3.13 -6.55
CA ARG A 17 17.21 4.40 -7.26
C ARG A 17 16.11 4.17 -8.30
N VAL A 18 14.88 4.43 -7.90
CA VAL A 18 13.73 4.60 -8.81
C VAL A 18 13.10 5.93 -8.43
N GLY A 19 12.80 6.76 -9.44
CA GLY A 19 12.53 8.19 -9.30
C GLY A 19 11.54 8.54 -8.19
N ALA A 20 12.07 9.03 -7.06
CA ALA A 20 11.31 9.31 -5.86
C ALA A 20 10.23 10.39 -6.04
N SER A 21 10.36 11.30 -7.01
CA SER A 21 9.43 12.42 -7.17
C SER A 21 8.07 12.02 -7.74
N GLN A 22 8.00 11.13 -8.74
CA GLN A 22 6.73 10.70 -9.33
C GLN A 22 6.06 9.57 -8.55
N ALA A 23 6.85 8.68 -7.94
CA ALA A 23 6.34 7.62 -7.08
C ALA A 23 5.70 8.20 -5.79
N ASN A 24 6.32 9.24 -5.20
CA ASN A 24 5.75 9.91 -4.04
C ASN A 24 4.42 10.58 -4.38
N THR A 25 4.31 11.36 -5.47
CA THR A 25 3.04 12.02 -5.80
C THR A 25 1.88 11.03 -6.05
N TYR A 26 2.16 9.88 -6.67
CA TYR A 26 1.14 8.84 -6.85
C TYR A 26 0.73 8.20 -5.52
N LEU A 27 1.71 7.87 -4.67
CA LEU A 27 1.46 7.29 -3.35
C LEU A 27 0.77 8.27 -2.40
N ASP A 28 1.15 9.54 -2.40
CA ASP A 28 0.52 10.64 -1.63
C ASP A 28 -0.93 10.85 -2.08
N GLY A 29 -1.14 10.83 -3.41
CA GLY A 29 -2.48 10.87 -4.00
C GLY A 29 -3.32 9.69 -3.54
N LEU A 30 -2.79 8.48 -3.63
CA LEU A 30 -3.45 7.27 -3.16
C LEU A 30 -3.73 7.30 -1.65
N GLU A 31 -2.80 7.77 -0.83
CA GLU A 31 -2.94 7.84 0.63
C GLU A 31 -4.09 8.75 1.03
N SER A 32 -4.10 10.00 0.52
CA SER A 32 -5.18 10.96 0.77
C SER A 32 -6.56 10.42 0.39
N ARG A 33 -6.58 9.63 -0.68
CA ARG A 33 -7.76 8.98 -1.26
C ARG A 33 -8.19 7.71 -0.52
N ALA A 34 -7.24 7.01 0.12
CA ALA A 34 -7.47 5.84 0.96
C ALA A 34 -7.80 6.22 2.41
N GLN A 35 -7.55 7.46 2.84
CA GLN A 35 -7.87 7.96 4.18
C GLN A 35 -9.34 7.69 4.59
N PRO A 36 -10.35 7.96 3.74
CA PRO A 36 -11.74 7.67 4.07
C PRO A 36 -12.01 6.16 4.22
N LEU A 37 -11.31 5.34 3.43
CA LEU A 37 -11.38 3.87 3.53
C LEU A 37 -10.71 3.37 4.82
N ALA A 38 -9.62 4.01 5.25
CA ALA A 38 -8.97 3.71 6.52
C ALA A 38 -9.85 4.09 7.72
N ALA A 39 -10.63 5.17 7.60
CA ALA A 39 -11.60 5.58 8.62
C ALA A 39 -12.83 4.65 8.69
N ASN A 40 -13.26 4.11 7.54
CA ASN A 40 -14.40 3.20 7.43
C ASN A 40 -14.02 1.92 6.66
N PRO A 41 -13.24 1.02 7.28
CA PRO A 41 -12.71 -0.18 6.62
C PRO A 41 -13.76 -1.26 6.34
N ASP A 42 -15.00 -1.05 6.77
CA ASP A 42 -16.13 -1.95 6.52
C ASP A 42 -16.74 -1.76 5.12
N LEU A 43 -16.32 -0.73 4.38
CA LEU A 43 -16.78 -0.45 3.02
C LEU A 43 -16.27 -1.45 1.98
N GLY A 44 -15.27 -2.26 2.33
CA GLY A 44 -14.72 -3.28 1.44
C GLY A 44 -15.58 -4.54 1.35
N ILE A 45 -15.44 -5.23 0.23
CA ILE A 45 -16.02 -6.56 0.03
C ILE A 45 -15.05 -7.60 0.58
N THR A 46 -15.52 -8.45 1.47
CA THR A 46 -14.70 -9.54 2.03
C THR A 46 -14.35 -10.56 0.95
N ARG A 47 -13.08 -10.99 0.95
CA ARG A 47 -12.48 -11.97 0.02
C ARG A 47 -11.88 -13.14 0.79
N GLU A 48 -12.66 -13.72 1.70
CA GLU A 48 -12.24 -14.88 2.53
C GLU A 48 -11.77 -16.07 1.68
N THR A 49 -12.29 -16.21 0.46
CA THR A 49 -11.87 -17.26 -0.49
C THR A 49 -10.42 -17.14 -0.95
N ILE A 50 -9.81 -15.96 -0.80
CA ILE A 50 -8.41 -15.69 -1.19
C ILE A 50 -7.50 -15.73 0.05
N SER A 51 -7.91 -15.05 1.12
CA SER A 51 -7.19 -15.04 2.39
C SER A 51 -8.13 -14.60 3.51
N THR A 52 -7.93 -15.17 4.69
CA THR A 52 -8.69 -14.79 5.88
C THR A 52 -8.55 -13.31 6.21
N GLY A 53 -9.69 -12.64 6.43
CA GLY A 53 -9.77 -11.22 6.79
C GLY A 53 -9.33 -10.26 5.68
N LEU A 54 -9.21 -10.73 4.44
CA LEU A 54 -8.89 -9.90 3.28
C LEU A 54 -10.16 -9.20 2.77
N LEU A 55 -10.05 -7.90 2.50
CA LEU A 55 -11.09 -7.10 1.87
C LEU A 55 -10.57 -6.51 0.56
N SER A 56 -11.50 -6.25 -0.37
CA SER A 56 -11.22 -5.53 -1.61
C SER A 56 -12.13 -4.32 -1.74
N PHE A 57 -11.60 -3.19 -2.19
CA PHE A 57 -12.37 -1.99 -2.50
C PHE A 57 -11.99 -1.44 -3.88
N PRO A 58 -12.96 -1.26 -4.80
CA PRO A 58 -12.70 -0.61 -6.08
C PRO A 58 -12.39 0.86 -5.85
N TYR A 59 -11.30 1.33 -6.43
CA TYR A 59 -10.80 2.68 -6.31
C TYR A 59 -10.34 3.19 -7.68
N GLU A 60 -11.18 4.00 -8.33
CA GLU A 60 -10.94 4.47 -9.69
C GLU A 60 -10.69 3.29 -10.66
N SER A 61 -9.56 3.27 -11.35
CA SER A 61 -9.12 2.17 -12.22
C SER A 61 -8.32 1.09 -11.47
N HIS A 62 -8.40 1.02 -10.14
CA HIS A 62 -7.67 0.08 -9.31
C HIS A 62 -8.60 -0.67 -8.34
N ILE A 63 -8.15 -1.81 -7.86
CA ILE A 63 -8.74 -2.57 -6.76
C ILE A 63 -7.71 -2.62 -5.64
N LEU A 64 -8.07 -2.06 -4.49
CA LEU A 64 -7.25 -2.10 -3.27
C LEU A 64 -7.62 -3.35 -2.50
N TYR A 65 -6.64 -4.21 -2.27
CA TYR A 65 -6.74 -5.33 -1.34
C TYR A 65 -6.11 -4.94 -0.02
N TYR A 66 -6.86 -5.06 1.06
CA TYR A 66 -6.41 -4.62 2.38
C TYR A 66 -6.97 -5.53 3.49
N LYS A 67 -6.40 -5.39 4.68
CA LYS A 67 -6.94 -6.00 5.91
C LYS A 67 -7.22 -4.91 6.94
N LYS A 68 -8.22 -5.15 7.79
CA LYS A 68 -8.48 -4.28 8.94
C LYS A 68 -7.35 -4.40 9.96
N HIS A 69 -7.01 -3.29 10.58
CA HIS A 69 -6.04 -3.20 11.67
C HIS A 69 -6.59 -2.30 12.77
N ALA A 70 -6.02 -2.36 13.98
CA ALA A 70 -6.56 -1.70 15.17
C ALA A 70 -6.81 -0.18 15.04
N ARG A 71 -6.20 0.49 14.06
CA ARG A 71 -6.34 1.94 13.82
C ARG A 71 -6.55 2.28 12.33
N GLY A 72 -7.08 1.35 11.54
CA GLY A 72 -7.36 1.59 10.12
C GLY A 72 -7.19 0.35 9.27
N ILE A 73 -6.43 0.48 8.17
CA ILE A 73 -6.21 -0.60 7.20
C ILE A 73 -4.74 -0.81 6.92
N VAL A 74 -4.39 -2.02 6.52
CA VAL A 74 -3.10 -2.36 5.90
C VAL A 74 -3.38 -2.75 4.46
N VAL A 75 -2.90 -1.94 3.52
CA VAL A 75 -2.99 -2.24 2.08
C VAL A 75 -1.99 -3.36 1.77
N VAL A 76 -2.51 -4.51 1.34
CA VAL A 76 -1.73 -5.70 0.98
C VAL A 76 -1.29 -5.65 -0.48
N ARG A 77 -2.18 -5.17 -1.37
CA ARG A 77 -1.90 -5.08 -2.80
C ARG A 77 -2.83 -4.09 -3.47
N ILE A 78 -2.35 -3.47 -4.55
CA ILE A 78 -3.15 -2.65 -5.46
C ILE A 78 -3.06 -3.31 -6.82
N LEU A 79 -4.21 -3.67 -7.38
CA LEU A 79 -4.28 -4.19 -8.74
C LEU A 79 -4.93 -3.15 -9.63
N GLN A 80 -4.44 -2.94 -10.84
CA GLN A 80 -5.24 -2.23 -11.84
C GLN A 80 -6.46 -3.08 -12.17
N GLN A 81 -7.63 -2.46 -12.10
CA GLN A 81 -8.84 -3.00 -12.70
C GLN A 81 -8.58 -2.95 -14.20
N HIS A 82 -8.20 -4.09 -14.76
CA HIS A 82 -7.81 -4.24 -16.15
C HIS A 82 -8.83 -3.53 -17.05
N MET A 83 -8.43 -2.38 -17.59
CA MET A 83 -9.17 -1.75 -18.67
C MET A 83 -8.93 -2.63 -19.89
N ASP A 84 -10.02 -3.12 -20.45
CA ASP A 84 -10.04 -3.74 -21.76
C ASP A 84 -9.23 -2.86 -22.75
N PRO A 85 -8.17 -3.38 -23.42
CA PRO A 85 -7.38 -2.59 -24.36
C PRO A 85 -8.19 -2.15 -25.61
N LEU A 86 -9.46 -2.56 -25.75
CA LEU A 86 -10.36 -2.22 -26.85
C LEU A 86 -11.04 -0.84 -26.77
N LYS A 87 -10.46 0.12 -26.05
CA LYS A 87 -10.91 1.53 -26.14
C LYS A 87 -9.88 2.41 -26.84
N HIS A 88 -9.48 1.99 -28.04
CA HIS A 88 -8.95 2.92 -29.05
C HIS A 88 -10.07 3.20 -30.07
N ARG A 89 -10.29 4.50 -30.32
CA ARG A 89 -11.20 5.05 -31.33
C ARG A 89 -10.87 4.54 -32.73
#